data_AF-A0A841Q6Y0-F1
#
_entry.id   AF-A0A841Q6Y0-F1
#
_cell.length_a   1.000
_cell.length_b   1.000
_cell.length_c   1.000
_cell.angle_alpha   90.00
_cell.angle_beta   90.00
_cell.angle_gamma   90.00
#
_symmetry.space_group_name_H-M   'P 1'
#
loop_
_entity.id
_entity.type
_entity.pdbx_description
1 polymer ?
#
loop_
_entity_poly.entity_id
_entity_poly.type
_entity_poly.pdbx_seq_one_letter_code
_entity_poly.pdbx_strand_id
1 'polypeptide(L)' 'MNQQAITSFVVRFQSNNGKDSKQPHYRIKVTHVQNEQEMTFENLEDAFHYMKESVDQEVESN' A
#
# COMPACT_ATOMS: atom_id res chain seq x y z
N MET A 1 -13.04 -6.28 -23.74
CA MET A 1 -13.50 -5.50 -22.57
C MET A 1 -12.27 -4.89 -21.93
N ASN A 2 -12.33 -3.61 -21.56
CA ASN A 2 -11.15 -2.81 -21.17
C ASN A 2 -10.35 -3.50 -20.07
N GLN A 3 -9.16 -4.01 -20.42
CA GLN A 3 -8.13 -4.34 -19.46
C GLN A 3 -7.80 -3.04 -18.73
N GLN A 4 -8.04 -2.99 -17.42
CA GLN A 4 -7.59 -1.87 -16.61
C GLN A 4 -6.06 -1.94 -16.58
N ALA A 5 -5.41 -1.32 -17.57
CA ALA A 5 -3.95 -1.36 -17.73
C ALA A 5 -3.22 -0.55 -16.64
N ILE A 6 -3.96 0.11 -15.75
CA ILE A 6 -3.44 0.99 -14.72
C ILE A 6 -4.17 0.68 -13.41
N THR A 7 -3.42 0.15 -12.45
CA THR A 7 -3.79 0.02 -11.04
C THR A 7 -3.27 1.23 -10.28
N SER A 8 -4.05 1.78 -9.35
CA SER A 8 -3.71 3.02 -8.67
C SER A 8 -3.74 2.82 -7.16
N PHE A 9 -2.74 3.37 -6.49
CA PHE A 9 -2.60 3.27 -5.04
C PHE A 9 -2.42 4.66 -4.45
N VAL A 10 -3.00 4.87 -3.26
CA VAL A 10 -2.70 6.02 -2.40
C VAL A 10 -1.83 5.52 -1.25
N VAL A 11 -0.59 6.02 -1.17
CA VAL A 11 0.33 5.71 -0.08
C VAL A 11 0.38 6.87 0.90
N ARG A 12 0.12 6.60 2.18
CA ARG A 12 0.16 7.60 3.26
C ARG A 12 1.14 7.15 4.34
N PHE A 13 1.90 8.11 4.87
CA PHE A 13 2.78 7.90 6.01
C PHE A 13 2.17 8.56 7.24
N GLN A 14 1.93 7.77 8.27
CA GLN A 14 1.49 8.26 9.56
C GLN A 14 2.67 8.18 10.52
N SER A 15 3.22 9.33 10.87
CA SER A 15 4.23 9.43 11.92
C SER A 15 3.59 9.13 13.28
N ASN A 16 4.16 8.17 14.00
CA ASN A 16 3.78 7.86 15.37
C ASN A 16 4.75 8.57 16.32
N ASN A 17 4.73 9.90 16.31
CA ASN A 17 5.50 10.73 17.24
C ASN A 17 4.84 10.68 18.62
N GLY A 18 4.96 9.55 19.32
CA GLY A 18 4.77 9.50 20.76
C GLY A 18 5.86 10.34 21.43
N LYS A 19 5.51 11.10 22.48
CA LYS A 19 6.40 12.06 23.15
C LYS A 19 7.74 11.48 23.68
N ASP A 20 7.94 10.16 23.65
CA ASP A 20 9.08 9.45 24.24
C ASP A 20 9.79 8.45 23.32
N SER A 21 9.41 8.31 22.05
CA SER A 21 10.05 7.32 21.17
C SER A 21 11.38 7.84 20.62
N LYS A 22 12.50 7.29 21.12
CA LYS A 22 13.88 7.56 20.64
C LYS A 22 14.12 7.20 19.17
N GLN A 23 13.16 6.55 18.51
CA GLN A 23 13.20 6.24 17.09
C GLN A 23 11.87 6.64 16.45
N PRO A 24 11.88 7.36 15.32
CA PRO A 24 10.67 7.69 14.59
C PRO A 24 10.05 6.40 14.04
N HIS A 25 8.99 5.91 14.68
CA HIS A 25 8.14 4.88 14.11
C HIS A 25 7.11 5.56 13.21
N TYR A 26 7.06 5.15 11.95
CA TYR A 26 6.01 5.54 11.02
C TYR A 26 5.23 4.30 10.60
N ARG A 27 3.97 4.51 10.24
CA ARG A 27 3.08 3.50 9.72
C ARG A 27 2.72 3.88 8.30
N ILE A 28 2.84 2.93 7.37
CA ILE A 28 2.49 3.14 5.98
C ILE A 28 1.08 2.60 5.77
N LYS A 29 0.21 3.38 5.15
CA LYS A 29 -1.11 2.94 4.71
C LYS A 29 -1.15 2.97 3.18
N VAL A 30 -1.53 1.87 2.57
CA VAL A 30 -1.73 1.75 1.13
C VAL A 30 -3.20 1.50 0.88
N THR A 31 -3.86 2.40 0.15
CA THR A 31 -5.23 2.21 -0.32
C THR A 31 -5.21 1.92 -1.81
N HIS A 32 -5.72 0.76 -2.22
CA HIS A 32 -5.96 0.41 -3.60
C HIS A 32 -7.23 1.13 -4.09
N VAL A 33 -7.09 1.97 -5.12
CA VAL A 33 -8.14 2.94 -5.49
C VAL A 33 -9.35 2.27 -6.14
N GLN A 34 -9.12 1.25 -6.97
CA GLN A 34 -10.17 0.59 -7.76
C GLN A 34 -11.11 -0.29 -6.93
N ASN A 35 -10.61 -0.95 -5.88
CA ASN A 35 -11.37 -1.86 -5.03
C ASN A 35 -11.54 -1.33 -3.59
N GLU A 36 -11.03 -0.13 -3.31
CA GLU A 36 -11.08 0.56 -2.02
C GLU A 36 -10.46 -0.22 -0.85
N GLN A 37 -9.60 -1.21 -1.12
CA GLN A 37 -8.93 -1.99 -0.09
C GLN A 37 -7.80 -1.18 0.56
N GLU A 38 -7.79 -1.06 1.88
CA GLU A 38 -6.70 -0.45 2.66
C GLU A 38 -5.89 -1.49 3.42
N MET A 39 -4.56 -1.41 3.29
CA MET A 39 -3.59 -2.22 4.02
C MET A 39 -2.60 -1.33 4.77
N THR A 40 -2.01 -1.85 5.84
CA THR A 40 -1.08 -1.13 6.71
C THR A 40 0.22 -1.89 6.88
N PHE A 41 1.36 -1.20 6.81
CA PHE A 41 2.70 -1.76 6.86
C PHE A 41 3.62 -0.97 7.80
N GLU A 42 4.68 -1.64 8.27
CA GLU A 42 5.71 -1.04 9.14
C GLU A 42 6.97 -0.62 8.37
N ASN A 43 7.17 -1.15 7.15
CA ASN A 43 8.29 -0.81 6.27
C ASN A 43 7.81 -0.69 4.81
N LEU A 44 8.64 -0.05 3.97
CA LEU A 44 8.27 0.23 2.58
C LEU A 44 8.35 -1.02 1.72
N GLU A 45 9.29 -1.91 2.00
CA GLU A 45 9.53 -3.14 1.26
C GLU A 45 8.27 -4.01 1.21
N ASP A 46 7.62 -4.24 2.34
CA ASP A 46 6.37 -5.00 2.45
C ASP A 46 5.21 -4.30 1.73
N ALA A 47 5.12 -2.97 1.86
CA ALA A 47 4.10 -2.18 1.17
C ALA A 47 4.24 -2.26 -0.36
N PHE A 48 5.48 -2.19 -0.86
CA PHE A 48 5.79 -2.32 -2.28
C PHE A 48 5.54 -3.73 -2.79
N HIS A 49 5.90 -4.75 -2.01
CA HIS A 49 5.63 -6.14 -2.36
C HIS A 49 4.12 -6.37 -2.54
N TYR A 50 3.30 -5.92 -1.60
CA TYR A 50 1.84 -5.98 -1.70
C TYR A 50 1.30 -5.28 -2.96
N MET A 51 1.77 -4.06 -3.26
CA MET A 51 1.32 -3.34 -4.47
C MET A 51 1.66 -4.10 -5.75
N LYS A 52 2.84 -4.75 -5.81
CA LYS A 52 3.24 -5.55 -6.97
C LYS A 52 2.38 -6.80 -7.12
N GLU A 53 2.18 -7.56 -6.05
CA GLU A 53 1.33 -8.75 -6.07
C GLU A 53 -0.10 -8.43 -6.45
N SER A 54 -0.63 -7.28 -6.00
CA SER A 54 -1.98 -6.83 -6.37
C SER A 54 -2.12 -6.61 -7.88
N VAL A 55 -1.10 -6.02 -8.52
CA VAL A 55 -1.07 -5.84 -9.98
C VAL A 55 -0.96 -7.18 -10.70
N ASP A 56 -0.06 -8.07 -10.24
CA ASP A 56 0.15 -9.38 -10.89
C ASP A 56 -1.11 -10.26 -10.82
N GLN A 57 -1.85 -10.24 -9.70
CA GLN A 57 -3.11 -10.99 -9.55
C GLN A 57 -4.27 -10.45 -10.40
N GLU A 58 -4.32 -9.14 -10.64
CA GLU A 58 -5.29 -8.54 -11.58
C GLU A 58 -5.02 -8.95 -13.04
N VAL A 59 -3.76 -9.24 -13.37
CA VAL A 59 -3.36 -9.75 -14.70
C VAL A 59 -3.74 -11.23 -14.88
N GLU A 60 -3.56 -12.07 -13.85
CA GLU A 60 -3.87 -13.52 -13.93
C GLU A 60 -5.38 -13.83 -13.88
N SER A 61 -6.20 -12.91 -13.38
CA SER A 61 -7.65 -13.09 -13.26
C SER A 61 -8.44 -12.70 -14.52
N ASN A 62 -7.76 -12.29 -15.61
CA ASN A 62 -8.33 -11.84 -16.88
C ASN A 62 -7.90 -12.72 -18.07
#